data_AF-A0A7C0UKW8-F1
#
_entry.id   AF-A0A7C0UKW8-F1
#
_cell.length_a   1.000
_cell.length_b   1.000
_cell.length_c   1.000
_cell.angle_alpha   90.00
_cell.angle_beta   90.00
_cell.angle_gamma   90.00
#
_symmetry.space_group_name_H-M   'P 1'
#
loop_
_entity.id
_entity.type
_entity.pdbx_description
1 polymer ?
#
loop_
_entity_poly.entity_id
_entity_poly.type
_entity_poly.pdbx_seq_one_letter_code
_entity_poly.pdbx_strand_id
1 'polypeptide(L)'
;MAVKTTVVIPTYWMRESAVGWMEGDAVYDHPTALDTQGTIGRAIESMKVLNNRDFQLVVIACPTADDIALLVEKKVEKIVHDSASKAGVDAEVFGPSKLAEVHRLLNKAGAGEYTDLLKLKGYSTVRNLCLYTAHLLGSDVAVLIDDDEVFEDPDFMSKAVEFIGKKIDGE
;
A
#
# COMPACT_ATOMS: atom_id res chain seq x y z
N MET A 1 9.18 23.04 -8.85
CA MET A 1 9.80 21.98 -8.02
C MET A 1 9.31 20.65 -8.56
N ALA A 2 10.13 19.60 -8.56
CA ALA A 2 9.64 18.26 -8.89
C ALA A 2 8.63 17.84 -7.82
N VAL A 3 7.46 17.34 -8.25
CA VAL A 3 6.38 16.93 -7.34
C VAL A 3 6.75 15.57 -6.78
N LYS A 4 7.01 15.49 -5.48
CA LYS A 4 7.38 14.22 -4.85
C LYS A 4 6.15 13.33 -4.76
N THR A 5 6.19 12.19 -5.43
CA THR A 5 5.02 11.31 -5.57
C THR A 5 5.27 9.97 -4.89
N THR A 6 4.27 9.49 -4.15
CA THR A 6 4.21 8.11 -3.66
C THR A 6 3.02 7.39 -4.29
N VAL A 7 3.29 6.26 -4.93
CA VAL A 7 2.24 5.30 -5.32
C VAL A 7 2.01 4.37 -4.14
N VAL A 8 0.75 4.19 -3.73
CA VAL A 8 0.41 3.33 -2.58
C VAL A 8 -0.60 2.27 -3.00
N ILE A 9 -0.29 1.02 -2.67
CA ILE A 9 -1.15 -0.14 -2.99
C ILE A 9 -1.47 -0.92 -1.71
N PRO A 10 -2.71 -0.88 -1.20
CA PRO A 10 -3.13 -1.80 -0.15
C PRO A 10 -3.39 -3.19 -0.73
N THR A 11 -2.91 -4.23 -0.05
CA THR A 11 -3.18 -5.63 -0.42
C THR A 11 -3.69 -6.40 0.77
N TYR A 12 -4.79 -7.14 0.59
CA TYR A 12 -5.55 -7.77 1.67
C TYR A 12 -5.34 -9.28 1.66
N TRP A 13 -4.99 -9.85 2.80
CA TRP A 13 -4.61 -11.25 2.89
C TRP A 13 -5.40 -12.02 3.95
N MET A 14 -5.95 -13.16 3.53
CA MET A 14 -6.63 -14.10 4.40
C MET A 14 -5.81 -15.36 4.64
N ARG A 15 -6.25 -16.17 5.60
CA ARG A 15 -5.72 -17.52 5.83
C ARG A 15 -5.72 -18.33 4.54
N GLU A 16 -4.97 -19.41 4.55
CA GLU A 16 -4.95 -20.36 3.46
C GLU A 16 -6.37 -20.83 3.10
N SER A 17 -6.58 -21.12 1.83
CA SER A 17 -7.90 -21.44 1.27
C SER A 17 -8.60 -22.59 2.00
N ALA A 18 -7.83 -23.56 2.49
CA ALA A 18 -8.34 -24.70 3.24
C ALA A 18 -8.88 -24.36 4.64
N VAL A 19 -8.39 -23.27 5.24
CA VAL A 19 -8.87 -22.77 6.55
C VAL A 19 -10.03 -21.80 6.34
N GLY A 20 -9.91 -20.91 5.35
CA GLY A 20 -10.95 -19.93 5.04
C GLY A 20 -11.10 -18.85 6.12
N TRP A 21 -12.25 -18.18 6.09
CA TRP A 21 -12.62 -17.15 7.05
C TRP A 21 -13.05 -17.75 8.39
N MET A 22 -12.69 -17.08 9.49
CA MET A 22 -13.11 -17.42 10.85
C MET A 22 -13.80 -16.23 11.53
N GLU A 23 -14.66 -16.52 12.52
CA GLU A 23 -15.34 -15.47 13.29
C GLU A 23 -14.32 -14.51 13.93
N GLY A 24 -14.50 -13.21 13.67
CA GLY A 24 -13.60 -12.14 14.13
C GLY A 24 -12.62 -11.62 13.07
N ASP A 25 -12.43 -12.35 11.98
CA ASP A 25 -11.63 -11.90 10.84
C ASP A 25 -12.25 -10.64 10.19
N ALA A 26 -11.38 -9.76 9.71
CA ALA A 26 -11.79 -8.65 8.85
C ALA A 26 -12.38 -9.20 7.55
N VAL A 27 -13.46 -8.58 7.10
CA VAL A 27 -14.13 -8.94 5.84
C VAL A 27 -13.74 -7.92 4.78
N TYR A 28 -13.17 -8.43 3.70
CA TYR A 28 -12.93 -7.70 2.46
C TYR A 28 -13.62 -8.47 1.32
N ASP A 29 -13.91 -7.78 0.23
CA ASP A 29 -14.55 -8.32 -0.97
C ASP A 29 -13.66 -9.32 -1.73
N HIS A 30 -12.36 -9.03 -1.83
CA HIS A 30 -11.41 -9.85 -2.60
C HIS A 30 -10.07 -10.12 -1.85
N PRO A 31 -10.09 -10.68 -0.62
CA PRO A 31 -8.85 -11.00 0.08
C PRO A 31 -8.09 -12.15 -0.60
N THR A 32 -6.78 -12.01 -0.72
CA THR A 32 -5.89 -13.03 -1.26
C THR A 32 -5.56 -14.08 -0.19
N ALA A 33 -5.71 -15.37 -0.50
CA ALA A 33 -5.36 -16.43 0.43
C ALA A 33 -3.83 -16.66 0.51
N LEU A 34 -3.33 -16.91 1.73
CA LEU A 34 -1.91 -17.11 2.03
C LEU A 34 -1.22 -18.25 1.27
N ASP A 35 -1.97 -19.19 0.68
CA ASP A 35 -1.47 -20.29 -0.14
C ASP A 35 -1.40 -19.95 -1.64
N THR A 36 -1.83 -18.74 -2.04
CA THR A 36 -1.85 -18.29 -3.45
C THR A 36 -0.83 -17.18 -3.69
N GLN A 37 -0.56 -16.83 -4.96
CA GLN A 37 0.34 -15.71 -5.29
C GLN A 37 -0.32 -14.33 -5.15
N GLY A 38 -1.65 -14.26 -5.25
CA GLY A 38 -2.37 -12.99 -5.36
C GLY A 38 -2.07 -12.23 -6.65
N THR A 39 -2.48 -10.97 -6.67
CA THR A 39 -2.38 -10.07 -7.84
C THR A 39 -1.31 -8.99 -7.68
N ILE A 40 -0.90 -8.66 -6.44
CA ILE A 40 0.04 -7.57 -6.16
C ILE A 40 1.36 -7.68 -6.93
N GLY A 41 1.90 -8.88 -7.10
CA GLY A 41 3.13 -9.09 -7.90
C GLY A 41 2.94 -8.70 -9.37
N ARG A 42 1.77 -9.00 -9.96
CA ARG A 42 1.41 -8.63 -11.33
C ARG A 42 1.21 -7.11 -11.45
N ALA A 43 0.55 -6.48 -10.48
CA ALA A 43 0.36 -5.03 -10.44
C ALA A 43 1.71 -4.30 -10.45
N ILE A 44 2.64 -4.72 -9.59
CA ILE A 44 4.00 -4.14 -9.53
C ILE A 44 4.77 -4.40 -10.83
N GLU A 45 4.75 -5.63 -11.35
CA GLU A 45 5.45 -5.95 -12.59
C GLU A 45 4.92 -5.15 -13.80
N SER A 46 3.63 -4.79 -13.81
CA SER A 46 3.04 -3.96 -14.88
C SER A 46 3.61 -2.55 -14.92
N MET A 47 4.17 -2.02 -13.83
CA MET A 47 4.82 -0.71 -13.78
C MET A 47 6.01 -0.58 -14.75
N LYS A 48 6.50 -1.70 -15.30
CA LYS A 48 7.50 -1.71 -16.38
C LYS A 48 7.10 -0.86 -17.59
N VAL A 49 5.80 -0.67 -17.85
CA VAL A 49 5.35 0.12 -18.99
C VAL A 49 5.49 1.62 -18.78
N LEU A 50 5.64 2.08 -17.53
CA LEU A 50 5.61 3.49 -17.19
C LEU A 50 6.88 4.22 -17.66
N ASN A 51 6.66 5.32 -18.40
CA ASN A 51 7.71 6.23 -18.86
C ASN A 51 8.20 7.11 -17.70
N ASN A 52 7.27 7.69 -16.93
CA ASN A 52 7.59 8.46 -15.73
C ASN A 52 7.67 7.53 -14.53
N ARG A 53 8.87 7.41 -13.95
CA ARG A 53 9.17 6.55 -12.80
C ARG A 53 9.69 7.33 -11.59
N ASP A 54 9.48 8.64 -11.56
CA ASP A 54 9.86 9.50 -10.43
C ASP A 54 8.80 9.40 -9.32
N PHE A 55 8.74 8.22 -8.70
CA PHE A 55 7.86 7.94 -7.56
C PHE A 55 8.48 6.87 -6.66
N GLN A 56 8.07 6.88 -5.39
CA GLN A 56 8.30 5.74 -4.48
C GLN A 56 7.05 4.87 -4.42
N LEU A 57 7.20 3.56 -4.38
CA LEU A 57 6.10 2.62 -4.15
C LEU A 57 6.02 2.23 -2.67
N VAL A 58 4.82 2.30 -2.10
CA VAL A 58 4.52 1.71 -0.80
C VAL A 58 3.42 0.67 -0.95
N VAL A 59 3.64 -0.53 -0.43
CA VAL A 59 2.61 -1.59 -0.38
C VAL A 59 2.16 -1.79 1.06
N ILE A 60 0.86 -1.63 1.33
CA ILE A 60 0.28 -1.81 2.67
C ILE A 60 -0.17 -3.26 2.83
N ALA A 61 0.54 -4.05 3.65
CA ALA A 61 0.22 -5.45 3.90
C ALA A 61 -0.88 -5.58 4.96
N CYS A 62 -2.12 -5.88 4.52
CA CYS A 62 -3.31 -5.90 5.38
C CYS A 62 -3.75 -7.33 5.70
N PRO A 63 -3.37 -7.91 6.86
CA PRO A 63 -3.92 -9.19 7.29
C PRO A 63 -5.39 -9.04 7.69
N THR A 64 -6.19 -10.06 7.38
CA THR A 64 -7.57 -10.15 7.87
C THR A 64 -7.64 -10.51 9.35
N ALA A 65 -6.57 -11.10 9.92
CA ALA A 65 -6.53 -11.53 11.30
C ALA A 65 -5.15 -11.43 11.94
N ASP A 66 -5.14 -11.31 13.27
CA ASP A 66 -3.93 -11.01 14.05
C ASP A 66 -2.95 -12.20 14.11
N ASP A 67 -3.47 -13.43 14.15
CA ASP A 67 -2.68 -14.68 14.19
C ASP A 67 -1.87 -14.91 12.90
N ILE A 68 -2.31 -14.35 11.77
CA ILE A 68 -1.59 -14.41 10.49
C ILE A 68 -0.77 -13.17 10.16
N ALA A 69 -0.79 -12.14 11.01
CA ALA A 69 -0.23 -10.83 10.70
C ALA A 69 1.23 -10.88 10.21
N LEU A 70 2.11 -11.58 10.94
CA LEU A 70 3.52 -11.70 10.58
C LEU A 70 3.77 -12.64 9.39
N LEU A 71 2.86 -13.57 9.10
CA LEU A 71 2.94 -14.42 7.91
C LEU A 71 2.61 -13.60 6.65
N VAL A 72 1.56 -12.78 6.74
CA VAL A 72 1.18 -11.85 5.67
C VAL A 72 2.29 -10.85 5.40
N GLU A 73 2.85 -10.21 6.44
CA GLU A 73 3.95 -9.24 6.29
C GLU A 73 5.12 -9.84 5.51
N LYS A 74 5.64 -10.99 5.97
CA LYS A 74 6.78 -11.66 5.33
C LYS A 74 6.47 -12.11 3.90
N LYS A 75 5.25 -12.58 3.64
CA LYS A 75 4.85 -13.02 2.31
C LYS A 75 4.80 -11.84 1.34
N VAL A 76 4.17 -10.73 1.75
CA VAL A 76 4.08 -9.53 0.94
C VAL A 76 5.46 -8.92 0.72
N GLU A 77 6.32 -8.84 1.75
CA GLU A 77 7.72 -8.41 1.61
C GLU A 77 8.46 -9.17 0.51
N LYS A 78 8.33 -10.50 0.49
CA LYS A 78 8.94 -11.34 -0.53
C LYS A 78 8.40 -11.03 -1.93
N ILE A 79 7.07 -10.99 -2.09
CA ILE A 79 6.44 -10.73 -3.40
C ILE A 79 6.84 -9.35 -3.92
N VAL A 80 6.79 -8.33 -3.06
CA VAL A 80 7.14 -6.95 -3.39
C VAL A 80 8.61 -6.84 -3.76
N HIS A 81 9.52 -7.40 -2.97
CA HIS A 81 10.95 -7.41 -3.30
C HIS A 81 11.22 -8.02 -4.68
N ASP A 82 10.67 -9.21 -4.94
CA ASP A 82 10.92 -9.93 -6.19
C ASP A 82 10.31 -9.21 -7.41
N SER A 83 9.08 -8.70 -7.27
CA SER A 83 8.38 -8.00 -8.36
C SER A 83 8.93 -6.60 -8.62
N ALA A 84 9.25 -5.84 -7.57
CA ALA A 84 9.84 -4.50 -7.68
C ALA A 84 11.23 -4.55 -8.32
N SER A 85 12.05 -5.53 -7.94
CA SER A 85 13.36 -5.78 -8.56
C SER A 85 13.22 -6.04 -10.06
N LYS A 86 12.28 -6.89 -10.47
CA LYS A 86 12.00 -7.13 -11.90
C LYS A 86 11.48 -5.90 -12.62
N ALA A 87 10.65 -5.09 -11.96
CA ALA A 87 10.08 -3.89 -12.55
C ALA A 87 11.06 -2.71 -12.61
N GLY A 88 12.11 -2.72 -11.78
CA GLY A 88 13.04 -1.60 -11.62
C GLY A 88 12.36 -0.42 -10.92
N VAL A 89 11.60 -0.69 -9.86
CA VAL A 89 10.94 0.34 -9.03
C VAL A 89 11.44 0.24 -7.59
N ASP A 90 11.56 1.38 -6.91
CA ASP A 90 11.91 1.44 -5.49
C ASP A 90 10.63 1.26 -4.64
N ALA A 91 10.61 0.22 -3.81
CA ALA A 91 9.40 -0.24 -3.14
C ALA A 91 9.64 -0.59 -1.67
N GLU A 92 8.72 -0.15 -0.82
CA GLU A 92 8.71 -0.41 0.62
C GLU A 92 7.40 -1.08 1.04
N VAL A 93 7.48 -2.05 1.95
CA VAL A 93 6.28 -2.66 2.55
C VAL A 93 5.97 -2.00 3.88
N PHE A 94 4.73 -1.58 4.08
CA PHE A 94 4.20 -1.14 5.38
C PHE A 94 3.26 -2.21 5.92
N GLY A 95 3.72 -2.96 6.93
CA GLY A 95 2.98 -4.04 7.54
C GLY A 95 2.77 -3.89 9.06
N PRO A 96 2.27 -4.95 9.71
CA PRO A 96 2.02 -5.01 11.15
C PRO A 96 3.19 -4.54 12.02
N SER A 97 4.43 -4.90 11.68
CA SER A 97 5.60 -4.52 12.47
C SER A 97 5.87 -3.01 12.43
N LYS A 98 5.78 -2.39 11.23
CA LYS A 98 5.92 -0.92 11.09
C LYS A 98 4.76 -0.19 11.75
N LEU A 99 3.53 -0.71 11.68
CA LEU A 99 2.39 -0.11 12.38
C LEU A 99 2.55 -0.14 13.90
N ALA A 100 3.00 -1.27 14.46
CA ALA A 100 3.26 -1.38 15.89
C ALA A 100 4.29 -0.35 16.37
N GLU A 101 5.34 -0.12 15.58
CA GLU A 101 6.33 0.92 15.88
C GLU A 101 5.73 2.33 15.81
N VAL A 102 4.91 2.63 14.80
CA VAL A 102 4.19 3.91 14.70
C VAL A 102 3.30 4.12 15.93
N HIS A 103 2.52 3.12 16.33
CA HIS A 103 1.68 3.20 17.53
C HIS A 103 2.51 3.43 18.79
N ARG A 104 3.66 2.76 18.92
CA ARG A 104 4.58 2.97 20.05
C ARG A 104 5.10 4.42 20.10
N LEU A 105 5.47 4.99 18.94
CA LEU A 105 5.94 6.36 18.83
C LEU A 105 4.85 7.38 19.14
N LEU A 106 3.64 7.18 18.63
CA LEU A 106 2.48 8.04 18.92
C LEU A 106 2.16 8.05 20.42
N ASN A 107 2.10 6.89 21.05
CA ASN A 107 1.86 6.78 22.48
C ASN A 107 2.96 7.48 23.29
N LYS A 108 4.24 7.30 22.92
CA LYS A 108 5.37 7.97 23.57
C LYS A 108 5.29 9.50 23.43
N ALA A 109 4.74 10.00 22.33
CA ALA A 109 4.55 11.43 22.07
C ALA A 109 3.29 12.02 22.73
N GLY A 110 2.50 11.22 23.48
CA GLY A 110 1.23 11.66 24.07
C GLY A 110 0.08 11.77 23.05
N ALA A 111 0.28 11.23 21.85
CA ALA A 111 -0.65 11.31 20.71
C ALA A 111 -1.35 9.96 20.45
N GLY A 112 -1.57 9.17 21.52
CA GLY A 112 -2.11 7.81 21.43
C GLY A 112 -3.52 7.72 20.86
N GLU A 113 -4.29 8.81 20.93
CA GLU A 113 -5.64 8.92 20.35
C GLU A 113 -5.66 8.69 18.82
N TYR A 114 -4.56 8.97 18.11
CA TYR A 114 -4.48 8.75 16.67
C TYR A 114 -4.22 7.30 16.27
N THR A 115 -3.86 6.42 17.22
CA THR A 115 -3.69 4.99 16.92
C THR A 115 -4.99 4.38 16.41
N ASP A 116 -6.13 4.91 16.83
CA ASP A 116 -7.43 4.45 16.38
C ASP A 116 -7.73 4.75 14.90
N LEU A 117 -7.08 5.78 14.35
CA LEU A 117 -7.20 6.18 12.95
C LEU A 117 -6.29 5.36 12.02
N LEU A 118 -5.25 4.72 12.57
CA LEU A 118 -4.20 4.03 11.83
C LEU A 118 -4.27 2.53 12.14
N LYS A 119 -5.06 1.79 11.36
CA LYS A 119 -5.25 0.34 11.52
C LYS A 119 -5.21 -0.36 10.17
N LEU A 120 -4.62 -1.55 10.15
CA LEU A 120 -4.63 -2.47 9.00
C LEU A 120 -5.96 -3.23 8.83
N LYS A 121 -7.01 -2.82 9.57
CA LYS A 121 -8.32 -3.48 9.61
C LYS A 121 -9.44 -2.49 9.28
N GLY A 122 -10.08 -2.70 8.13
CA GLY A 122 -11.19 -1.90 7.61
C GLY A 122 -10.72 -0.91 6.54
N TYR A 123 -11.51 -0.77 5.47
CA TYR A 123 -11.15 0.06 4.31
C TYR A 123 -10.79 1.51 4.66
N SER A 124 -11.55 2.13 5.57
CA SER A 124 -11.33 3.53 5.93
C SER A 124 -9.99 3.76 6.64
N THR A 125 -9.60 2.89 7.58
CA THR A 125 -8.33 3.04 8.31
C THR A 125 -7.15 2.59 7.46
N VAL A 126 -7.34 1.64 6.55
CA VAL A 126 -6.32 1.28 5.54
C VAL A 126 -6.07 2.44 4.59
N ARG A 127 -7.11 3.16 4.14
CA ARG A 127 -6.95 4.39 3.36
C ARG A 127 -6.25 5.50 4.13
N ASN A 128 -6.51 5.64 5.44
CA ASN A 128 -5.74 6.56 6.28
C ASN A 128 -4.27 6.18 6.29
N LEU A 129 -3.93 4.88 6.37
CA LEU A 129 -2.55 4.42 6.26
C LEU A 129 -1.94 4.77 4.91
N CYS A 130 -2.68 4.65 3.80
CA CYS A 130 -2.17 5.04 2.49
C CYS A 130 -1.73 6.51 2.46
N LEU A 131 -2.57 7.41 2.98
CA LEU A 131 -2.24 8.84 3.08
C LEU A 131 -1.10 9.08 4.08
N TYR A 132 -1.15 8.41 5.22
CA TYR A 132 -0.13 8.54 6.27
C TYR A 132 1.25 8.11 5.80
N THR A 133 1.38 7.02 5.05
CA THR A 133 2.67 6.56 4.53
C THR A 133 3.23 7.52 3.49
N ALA A 134 2.41 8.11 2.63
CA ALA A 134 2.87 9.15 1.71
C ALA A 134 3.31 10.41 2.47
N HIS A 135 2.57 10.78 3.52
CA HIS A 135 2.93 11.90 4.40
C HIS A 135 4.27 11.66 5.12
N LEU A 136 4.52 10.45 5.63
CA LEU A 136 5.81 10.08 6.26
C LEU A 136 6.99 10.21 5.30
N LEU A 137 6.77 9.95 4.02
CA LEU A 137 7.78 10.11 2.99
C LEU A 137 7.95 11.58 2.55
N GLY A 138 7.14 12.51 3.06
CA GLY A 138 7.17 13.92 2.69
C GLY A 138 6.71 14.15 1.24
N SER A 139 5.81 13.31 0.75
CA SER A 139 5.30 13.39 -0.62
C SER A 139 4.24 14.48 -0.76
N ASP A 140 4.28 15.17 -1.90
CA ASP A 140 3.28 16.16 -2.29
C ASP A 140 2.02 15.49 -2.84
N VAL A 141 2.17 14.30 -3.44
CA VAL A 141 1.09 13.53 -4.07
C VAL A 141 1.12 12.07 -3.61
N ALA A 142 -0.07 11.56 -3.30
CA ALA A 142 -0.32 10.14 -3.11
C ALA A 142 -1.21 9.63 -4.25
N VAL A 143 -0.74 8.63 -4.99
CA VAL A 143 -1.51 7.92 -6.02
C VAL A 143 -1.91 6.57 -5.48
N LEU A 144 -3.20 6.36 -5.19
CA LEU A 144 -3.70 5.12 -4.61
C LEU A 144 -4.20 4.20 -5.72
N ILE A 145 -3.69 2.97 -5.76
CA ILE A 145 -4.02 1.95 -6.76
C ILE A 145 -4.40 0.66 -6.02
N ASP A 146 -5.42 -0.05 -6.51
CA ASP A 146 -5.82 -1.34 -5.94
C ASP A 146 -4.84 -2.45 -6.38
N ASP A 147 -4.73 -3.55 -5.62
CA ASP A 147 -3.69 -4.56 -5.84
C ASP A 147 -3.98 -5.53 -7.00
N ASP A 148 -5.17 -5.48 -7.59
CA ASP A 148 -5.58 -6.25 -8.76
C ASP A 148 -5.53 -5.47 -10.07
N GLU A 149 -5.29 -4.16 -10.01
CA GLU A 149 -5.13 -3.27 -11.17
C GLU A 149 -3.73 -3.35 -11.80
N VAL A 150 -3.66 -3.06 -13.10
CA VAL A 150 -2.39 -3.06 -13.86
C VAL A 150 -2.24 -1.77 -14.68
N PHE A 151 -1.00 -1.32 -14.84
CA PHE A 151 -0.69 -0.20 -15.71
C PHE A 151 -0.60 -0.68 -17.16
N GLU A 152 -1.47 -0.13 -18.01
CA GLU A 152 -1.44 -0.35 -19.47
C GLU A 152 -0.98 0.89 -20.24
N ASP A 153 -1.16 2.07 -19.65
CA ASP A 153 -0.82 3.37 -20.23
C ASP A 153 0.57 3.82 -19.76
N PRO A 154 1.58 3.89 -20.66
CA PRO A 154 2.93 4.35 -20.31
C PRO A 154 2.99 5.75 -19.70
N ASP A 155 2.00 6.61 -19.99
CA ASP A 155 1.96 8.00 -19.54
C ASP A 155 1.05 8.21 -18.33
N PHE A 156 0.52 7.14 -17.72
CA PHE A 156 -0.39 7.22 -16.58
C PHE A 156 0.15 8.14 -15.47
N MET A 157 1.40 7.95 -15.06
CA MET A 157 1.98 8.73 -13.97
C MET A 157 2.18 10.20 -14.32
N SER A 158 2.48 10.52 -15.59
CA SER A 158 2.56 11.90 -16.04
C SER A 158 1.20 12.59 -15.99
N LYS A 159 0.14 11.87 -16.42
CA LYS A 159 -1.25 12.35 -16.38
C LYS A 159 -1.75 12.54 -14.96
N ALA A 160 -1.43 11.60 -14.06
CA ALA A 160 -1.85 11.62 -12.67
C ALA A 160 -1.36 12.88 -11.91
N VAL A 161 -0.22 13.44 -12.31
CA VAL A 161 0.40 14.60 -11.62
C VAL A 161 0.37 15.90 -12.43
N GLU A 162 -0.12 15.88 -13.68
CA GLU A 162 0.10 16.93 -14.69
C GLU A 162 -0.21 18.35 -14.19
N PHE A 163 -1.27 18.49 -13.40
CA PHE A 163 -1.83 19.76 -12.98
C PHE A 163 -1.80 19.99 -11.46
N ILE A 164 -1.24 19.06 -10.70
CA ILE A 164 -1.16 19.22 -9.25
C ILE A 164 -0.29 20.44 -8.90
N GLY A 165 -0.83 21.32 -8.06
CA GLY A 165 -0.15 22.53 -7.60
C GLY A 165 -0.04 23.64 -8.67
N LYS A 166 -0.70 23.51 -9.82
CA LYS A 166 -0.75 24.52 -10.87
C LYS A 166 -2.13 25.19 -10.90
N LYS A 167 -2.13 26.48 -11.27
CA LYS A 167 -3.34 27.19 -11.66
C LYS A 167 -3.52 27.06 -13.16
N ILE A 168 -4.70 26.68 -13.61
CA ILE A 168 -5.02 26.52 -15.04
C ILE A 168 -6.25 27.35 -15.33
N ASP A 169 -6.17 28.16 -16.38
CA ASP A 169 -7.24 29.06 -16.80
C ASP A 169 -7.74 30.05 -15.72
N GLY A 170 -6.91 30.36 -14.73
CA GLY A 170 -7.16 31.42 -13.75
C GLY A 170 -7.68 30.97 -12.38
N GLU A 171 -7.90 29.67 -12.17
CA GLU A 171 -8.24 29.09 -10.85
C GLU A 171 -7.09 28.28 -10.27
#